data_AF-A0A644V7U3-F1
#
_entry.id   AF-A0A644V7U3-F1
#
_cell.length_a   1.000
_cell.length_b   1.000
_cell.length_c   1.000
_cell.angle_alpha   90.00
_cell.angle_beta   90.00
_cell.angle_gamma   90.00
#
_symmetry.space_group_name_H-M   'P 1'
#
loop_
_entity.id
_entity.type
_entity.pdbx_description
1 polymer ?
#
loop_
_entity_poly.entity_id
_entity_poly.type
_entity_poly.pdbx_seq_one_letter_code
_entity_poly.pdbx_strand_id
1 'polypeptide(L)'
;MEIQKTNEAVPNISEMTDLEVIEACGRLKFSISQIVALLRYRLTVQDKNQLIINLKTPCTAEYEAYETGYVQADFELQRSLHAQAMTGGKGSKDALDGLNEEQRRQVINKALADKFGLEIDD
;
A
#
# COMPACT_ATOMS: atom_id res chain seq x y z
N MET A 1 23.16 16.15 17.53
CA MET A 1 23.10 14.86 16.82
C MET A 1 21.86 14.92 15.97
N GLU A 2 22.01 15.39 14.73
CA GLU A 2 20.89 15.58 13.81
C GLU A 2 20.49 14.22 13.27
N ILE A 3 19.25 13.82 13.57
CA ILE A 3 18.64 12.62 12.98
C ILE A 3 18.33 13.01 11.54
N GLN A 4 19.21 12.63 10.61
CA GLN A 4 18.94 12.69 9.19
C GLN A 4 17.71 11.81 8.93
N LYS A 5 16.54 12.45 8.75
CA LYS A 5 15.41 11.81 8.08
C LYS A 5 15.90 11.52 6.66
N THR A 6 16.30 10.29 6.42
CA THR A 6 16.38 9.73 5.08
C THR A 6 14.95 9.74 4.54
N ASN A 7 14.55 10.87 3.95
CA ASN A 7 13.50 10.89 2.94
C ASN A 7 14.08 10.07 1.78
N GLU A 8 13.97 8.75 1.86
CA GLU A 8 14.06 7.91 0.68
C GLU A 8 13.06 8.50 -0.29
N ALA A 9 13.56 9.08 -1.39
CA ALA A 9 12.74 9.69 -2.40
C ALA A 9 11.77 8.62 -2.91
N VAL A 10 10.51 8.72 -2.49
CA VAL A 10 9.47 7.82 -2.96
C VAL A 10 9.42 7.99 -4.47
N PRO A 11 9.60 6.91 -5.26
CA PRO A 11 9.64 7.01 -6.71
C PRO A 11 8.36 7.68 -7.19
N ASN A 12 8.49 8.69 -8.05
CA ASN A 12 7.32 9.29 -8.67
C ASN A 12 6.62 8.21 -9.48
N ILE A 13 5.32 8.02 -9.27
CA ILE A 13 4.53 7.01 -10.00
C ILE A 13 4.80 7.10 -11.49
N SER A 14 4.92 8.31 -12.06
CA SER A 14 5.20 8.53 -13.49
C SER A 14 6.48 7.85 -14.02
N GLU A 15 7.43 7.53 -13.15
CA GLU A 15 8.71 6.90 -13.47
C GLU A 15 8.69 5.38 -13.23
N MET A 16 7.69 4.89 -12.49
CA MET A 16 7.49 3.47 -12.20
C MET A 16 6.82 2.75 -13.37
N THR A 17 7.25 1.53 -13.63
CA THR A 17 6.56 0.58 -14.50
C THR A 17 5.19 0.22 -13.91
N ASP A 18 4.28 -0.26 -14.75
CA ASP A 18 2.93 -0.61 -14.28
C ASP A 18 2.96 -1.73 -13.22
N LEU A 19 3.90 -2.68 -13.32
CA LEU A 19 4.08 -3.73 -12.30
C LEU A 19 4.56 -3.19 -10.95
N GLU A 20 5.50 -2.23 -10.95
CA GLU A 20 5.96 -1.59 -9.72
C GLU A 20 4.83 -0.77 -9.08
N VAL A 21 3.99 -0.11 -9.89
CA VAL A 21 2.79 0.58 -9.40
C VAL A 21 1.81 -0.42 -8.79
N ILE A 22 1.60 -1.57 -9.42
CA ILE A 22 0.72 -2.64 -8.91
C ILE A 22 1.24 -3.21 -7.60
N GLU A 23 2.55 -3.46 -7.45
CA GLU A 23 3.14 -3.89 -6.18
C GLU A 23 2.93 -2.84 -5.09
N ALA A 24 3.19 -1.56 -5.39
CA ALA A 24 2.94 -0.47 -4.44
C ALA A 24 1.46 -0.38 -4.04
N CYS A 25 0.53 -0.64 -4.98
CA CYS A 25 -0.90 -0.74 -4.68
C CYS A 25 -1.23 -1.93 -3.78
N GLY A 26 -0.55 -3.07 -3.97
CA GLY A 26 -0.64 -4.24 -3.08
C GLY A 26 -0.26 -3.89 -1.65
N ARG A 27 0.87 -3.19 -1.46
CA ARG A 27 1.32 -2.71 -0.13
C ARG A 27 0.29 -1.80 0.55
N LEU A 28 -0.42 -0.99 -0.25
CA LEU A 28 -1.46 -0.08 0.23
C LEU A 28 -2.86 -0.71 0.28
N LYS A 29 -2.99 -1.99 -0.10
CA LYS A 29 -4.24 -2.77 -0.13
C LYS A 29 -5.34 -2.12 -0.98
N PHE A 30 -4.95 -1.53 -2.11
CA PHE A 30 -5.93 -0.94 -3.02
C PHE A 30 -6.78 -2.02 -3.69
N SER A 31 -8.05 -1.72 -3.88
CA SER A 31 -8.94 -2.52 -4.71
C SER A 31 -8.52 -2.49 -6.19
N ILE A 32 -8.89 -3.51 -6.95
CA ILE A 32 -8.66 -3.57 -8.41
C ILE A 32 -9.19 -2.31 -9.11
N SER A 33 -10.35 -1.78 -8.69
CA SER A 33 -10.92 -0.55 -9.24
C SER A 33 -10.02 0.67 -9.01
N GLN A 34 -9.41 0.79 -7.84
CA GLN A 34 -8.46 1.87 -7.54
C GLN A 34 -7.17 1.73 -8.36
N ILE A 35 -6.67 0.50 -8.55
CA ILE A 35 -5.48 0.23 -9.38
C ILE A 35 -5.75 0.66 -10.84
N VAL A 36 -6.89 0.27 -11.40
CA VAL A 36 -7.28 0.65 -12.77
C VAL A 36 -7.48 2.17 -12.88
N ALA A 37 -8.06 2.81 -11.87
CA ALA A 37 -8.24 4.26 -11.84
C ALA A 37 -6.92 5.03 -11.77
N LEU A 38 -5.91 4.45 -11.09
CA LEU A 38 -4.57 5.01 -10.99
C LEU A 38 -3.80 4.90 -12.31
N LEU A 39 -3.89 3.75 -12.98
CA LEU A 39 -3.24 3.49 -14.28
C LEU A 39 -4.06 4.01 -15.48
N ARG A 40 -5.15 4.76 -15.25
CA ARG A 40 -6.17 5.06 -16.28
C ARG A 40 -5.65 5.81 -17.50
N TYR A 41 -4.60 6.61 -17.35
CA TYR A 41 -4.01 7.40 -18.45
C TYR A 41 -2.87 6.67 -19.18
N ARG A 42 -2.41 5.53 -18.66
CA ARG A 42 -1.36 4.72 -19.26
C ARG A 42 -1.89 3.62 -20.16
N LEU A 43 -3.12 3.19 -19.89
CA LEU A 43 -3.71 2.00 -20.46
C LEU A 43 -4.83 2.36 -21.42
N THR A 44 -4.94 1.62 -22.53
CA THR A 44 -6.12 1.67 -23.38
C THR A 44 -7.32 1.04 -22.67
N VAL A 45 -8.52 1.17 -23.24
CA VAL A 45 -9.71 0.50 -22.70
C VAL A 45 -9.55 -1.03 -22.68
N GLN A 46 -8.93 -1.60 -23.72
CA GLN A 46 -8.68 -3.03 -23.79
C GLN A 46 -7.67 -3.48 -22.73
N ASP A 47 -6.59 -2.73 -22.56
CA ASP A 47 -5.55 -3.06 -21.56
C ASP A 47 -6.10 -2.99 -20.14
N LYS A 48 -7.02 -2.05 -19.84
CA LYS A 48 -7.71 -1.99 -18.54
C LYS A 48 -8.51 -3.26 -18.25
N ASN A 49 -9.25 -3.74 -19.25
CA ASN A 49 -10.02 -4.97 -19.10
C ASN A 49 -9.09 -6.17 -18.90
N GLN A 50 -7.98 -6.23 -19.64
CA GLN A 50 -6.99 -7.29 -19.49
C GLN A 50 -6.31 -7.24 -18.11
N LEU A 51 -5.96 -6.04 -17.63
CA LEU A 51 -5.41 -5.85 -16.28
C LEU A 51 -6.36 -6.38 -15.19
N ILE A 52 -7.66 -6.11 -15.30
CA ILE A 52 -8.66 -6.63 -14.35
C ILE A 52 -8.67 -8.16 -14.35
N ILE A 53 -8.55 -8.78 -15.52
CA ILE A 53 -8.48 -10.24 -15.65
C ILE A 53 -7.19 -10.76 -15.02
N ASN A 54 -6.05 -10.14 -15.34
CA ASN A 54 -4.74 -10.56 -14.86
C ASN A 54 -4.67 -10.47 -13.32
N LEU A 55 -5.08 -9.34 -12.72
CA LEU A 55 -5.12 -9.17 -11.25
C LEU A 55 -6.01 -10.19 -10.50
N LYS A 56 -6.90 -10.90 -11.19
CA LYS A 56 -7.73 -11.96 -10.62
C LYS A 56 -7.25 -13.37 -10.95
N THR A 57 -6.26 -13.49 -11.83
CA THR A 57 -5.76 -14.76 -12.34
C THR A 57 -4.42 -15.05 -11.67
N PRO A 58 -4.35 -16.09 -10.81
CA PRO A 58 -3.10 -16.50 -10.17
C PRO A 58 -1.98 -16.75 -11.17
N CYS A 59 -0.74 -16.54 -10.75
CA CYS A 59 0.47 -16.73 -11.55
C CYS A 59 0.63 -15.78 -12.76
N THR A 60 -0.23 -14.76 -12.92
CA THR A 60 0.05 -13.65 -13.83
C THR A 60 1.00 -12.66 -13.18
N ALA A 61 1.76 -11.91 -13.98
CA ALA A 61 2.74 -10.96 -13.45
C ALA A 61 2.09 -9.89 -12.56
N GLU A 62 0.90 -9.42 -12.95
CA GLU A 62 0.13 -8.41 -12.22
C GLU A 62 -0.42 -8.95 -10.90
N TYR A 63 -0.91 -10.19 -10.90
CA TYR A 63 -1.33 -10.87 -9.67
C TYR A 63 -0.16 -11.03 -8.70
N GLU A 64 0.96 -11.57 -9.16
CA GLU A 64 2.15 -11.82 -8.33
C GLU A 64 2.73 -10.52 -7.77
N ALA A 65 2.77 -9.45 -8.58
CA ALA A 65 3.21 -8.13 -8.12
C ALA A 65 2.31 -7.60 -7.00
N TYR A 66 0.99 -7.67 -7.17
CA TYR A 66 0.03 -7.22 -6.15
C TYR A 66 0.16 -8.02 -4.85
N GLU A 67 0.16 -9.35 -4.94
CA GLU A 67 0.25 -10.22 -3.77
C GLU A 67 1.60 -10.08 -3.05
N THR A 68 2.69 -9.90 -3.79
CA THR A 68 4.02 -9.63 -3.21
C THR A 68 3.98 -8.38 -2.34
N GLY A 69 3.43 -7.27 -2.85
CA GLY A 69 3.28 -6.04 -2.09
C GLY A 69 2.36 -6.22 -0.88
N TYR A 70 1.24 -6.94 -1.04
CA TYR A 70 0.30 -7.20 0.03
C TYR A 70 0.94 -7.97 1.19
N VAL A 71 1.64 -9.06 0.90
CA VAL A 71 2.32 -9.90 1.89
C VAL A 71 3.44 -9.14 2.59
N GLN A 72 4.22 -8.34 1.86
CA GLN A 72 5.27 -7.51 2.45
C GLN A 72 4.71 -6.51 3.47
N ALA A 73 3.61 -5.83 3.13
CA ALA A 73 2.96 -4.89 4.05
C ALA A 73 2.42 -5.59 5.32
N ASP A 74 1.83 -6.79 5.18
CA ASP A 74 1.39 -7.57 6.34
C ASP A 74 2.56 -8.03 7.22
N PHE A 75 3.66 -8.45 6.61
CA PHE A 75 4.87 -8.81 7.33
C PHE A 75 5.49 -7.62 8.08
N GLU A 76 5.61 -6.46 7.42
CA GLU A 76 6.12 -5.23 8.02
C GLU A 76 5.26 -4.78 9.21
N LEU A 77 3.93 -4.91 9.08
CA LEU A 77 3.02 -4.62 10.19
C LEU A 77 3.22 -5.60 11.34
N GLN A 78 3.24 -6.91 11.08
CA GLN A 78 3.45 -7.92 12.13
C GLN A 78 4.78 -7.72 12.85
N ARG A 79 5.85 -7.42 12.11
CA ARG A 79 7.15 -7.09 12.67
C ARG A 79 7.09 -5.85 13.56
N SER A 80 6.38 -4.82 13.13
CA SER A 80 6.22 -3.57 13.89
C SER A 80 5.42 -3.79 15.18
N LEU A 81 4.32 -4.54 15.11
CA LEU A 81 3.51 -4.92 16.27
C LEU A 81 4.33 -5.76 17.26
N HIS A 82 5.09 -6.73 16.77
CA HIS A 82 5.97 -7.55 17.60
C HIS A 82 7.05 -6.69 18.30
N ALA A 83 7.68 -5.77 17.57
CA ALA A 83 8.66 -4.84 18.15
C ALA A 83 8.04 -3.98 19.25
N GLN A 84 6.84 -3.43 19.02
CA GLN A 84 6.11 -2.63 20.01
C GLN A 84 5.76 -3.45 21.26
N ALA A 85 5.28 -4.68 21.09
CA ALA A 85 4.95 -5.58 22.19
C ALA A 85 6.17 -5.94 23.05
N MET A 86 7.36 -6.05 22.43
CA MET A 86 8.62 -6.30 23.15
C MET A 86 9.14 -5.06 23.89
N THR A 87 8.79 -3.85 23.44
CA THR A 87 9.17 -2.59 24.09
C THR A 87 8.18 -2.11 25.16
N GLY A 88 6.90 -2.52 25.08
CA GLY A 88 5.87 -2.13 26.03
C GLY A 88 5.66 -3.20 27.12
N GLY A 89 6.08 -2.92 28.35
CA GLY A 89 5.86 -3.81 29.48
C GLY A 89 4.37 -3.98 29.86
N LYS A 90 4.00 -5.21 30.27
CA LYS A 90 2.79 -5.76 30.96
C LYS A 90 1.36 -5.20 30.75
N GLY A 91 1.14 -4.02 30.17
CA GLY A 91 -0.17 -3.42 29.89
C GLY A 91 -0.50 -3.20 28.41
N SER A 92 0.44 -3.53 27.51
CA SER A 92 0.38 -3.26 26.07
C SER A 92 -0.65 -4.06 25.28
N LYS A 93 -1.32 -5.02 25.95
CA LYS A 93 -2.31 -5.90 25.32
C LYS A 93 -3.65 -5.19 25.08
N ASP A 94 -4.01 -4.23 25.94
CA ASP A 94 -5.28 -3.48 25.84
C ASP A 94 -5.20 -2.28 24.87
N ALA A 95 -4.00 -1.76 24.61
CA ALA A 95 -3.77 -0.73 23.59
C ALA A 95 -3.86 -1.28 22.15
N LEU A 96 -3.60 -2.58 21.97
CA LEU A 96 -3.64 -3.27 20.68
C LEU A 96 -5.07 -3.40 20.11
N ASP A 97 -6.08 -3.55 20.96
CA ASP A 97 -7.48 -3.73 20.54
C ASP A 97 -8.15 -2.42 20.06
N GLY A 98 -7.58 -1.25 20.39
CA GLY A 98 -8.10 0.07 19.98
C GLY A 98 -7.59 0.61 18.64
N LEU A 99 -6.62 -0.06 17.99
CA LEU A 99 -5.85 0.48 16.85
C LEU A 99 -6.36 0.06 15.46
N ASN A 100 -7.44 -0.73 15.36
CA ASN A 100 -7.51 -1.72 14.28
C ASN A 100 -8.19 -1.32 12.95
N GLU A 101 -9.01 -0.28 12.88
CA GLU A 101 -9.69 0.06 11.61
C GLU A 101 -9.63 1.55 11.25
N GLU A 102 -9.88 2.43 12.21
CA GLU A 102 -9.99 3.85 11.95
C GLU A 102 -8.62 4.52 11.75
N GLN A 103 -7.62 4.10 12.54
CA GLN A 103 -6.22 4.52 12.32
C GLN A 103 -5.62 3.91 11.06
N ARG A 104 -6.01 2.67 10.68
CA ARG A 104 -5.64 2.11 9.38
C ARG A 104 -6.21 2.94 8.24
N ARG A 105 -7.50 3.29 8.28
CA ARG A 105 -8.12 4.15 7.25
C ARG A 105 -7.49 5.53 7.19
N GLN A 106 -7.23 6.18 8.33
CA GLN A 106 -6.56 7.48 8.35
C GLN A 106 -5.13 7.42 7.83
N VAL A 107 -4.36 6.38 8.16
CA VAL A 107 -3.00 6.20 7.64
C VAL A 107 -3.01 5.86 6.15
N ILE A 108 -3.95 5.03 5.68
CA ILE A 108 -4.08 4.70 4.25
C ILE A 108 -4.53 5.94 3.46
N ASN A 109 -5.52 6.69 3.94
CA ASN A 109 -6.00 7.92 3.29
C ASN A 109 -4.96 9.03 3.30
N LYS A 110 -4.23 9.19 4.41
CA LYS A 110 -3.12 10.15 4.50
C LYS A 110 -1.94 9.73 3.63
N ALA A 111 -1.63 8.44 3.56
CA ALA A 111 -0.62 7.92 2.65
C ALA A 111 -1.06 8.02 1.18
N LEU A 112 -2.36 7.92 0.89
CA LEU A 112 -2.95 8.19 -0.43
C LEU A 112 -2.78 9.66 -0.83
N ALA A 113 -3.13 10.58 0.06
CA ALA A 113 -2.97 12.01 -0.18
C ALA A 113 -1.48 12.41 -0.33
N ASP A 114 -0.62 11.92 0.58
CA ASP A 114 0.81 12.22 0.57
C ASP A 114 1.56 11.54 -0.60
N LYS A 115 1.20 10.30 -0.99
CA LYS A 115 1.90 9.57 -2.07
C LYS A 115 1.41 9.93 -3.48
N PHE A 116 0.19 10.44 -3.63
CA PHE A 116 -0.44 10.65 -4.94
C PHE A 116 -0.91 12.08 -5.20
N GLY A 117 -0.77 13.00 -4.23
CA GLY A 117 -1.18 14.41 -4.38
C GLY A 117 -2.68 14.59 -4.57
N LEU A 118 -3.48 13.66 -4.06
CA LEU A 118 -4.95 13.73 -4.13
C LEU A 118 -5.45 14.54 -2.93
N GLU A 119 -6.06 15.71 -3.18
CA GLU A 119 -6.88 16.38 -2.18
C GLU A 119 -8.10 15.49 -1.89
N ILE A 120 -8.16 14.92 -0.68
CA ILE A 120 -9.32 14.21 -0.18
C ILE A 120 -10.03 15.19 0.73
N ASP A 121 -11.15 15.77 0.27
CA ASP A 121 -12.06 16.55 1.12
C ASP A 121 -12.69 15.60 2.16
N ASP A 122 -12.68 16.05 3.43
CA ASP A 122 -13.19 15.35 4.62
C ASP A 122 -14.68 14.95 4.53
#